data_AF-U2JGP3-F1
#
_entry.id   AF-U2JGP3-F1
#
_cell.length_a   1.000
_cell.length_b   1.000
_cell.length_c   1.000
_cell.angle_alpha   90.00
_cell.angle_beta   90.00
_cell.angle_gamma   90.00
#
_symmetry.space_group_name_H-M   'P 1'
#
loop_
_entity.id
_entity.type
_entity.pdbx_description
1 polymer ?
#
loop_
_entity_poly.entity_id
_entity_poly.type
_entity_poly.pdbx_seq_one_letter_code
_entity_poly.pdbx_strand_id
1 'polypeptide(L)'
;MNIDFLKRLLWFAVLTVAQVFVLNHIHLFAVATPLLYIYFILLFPRNYPQWAMLLWAFLMGLTIDTFSNTPGVAAGSLTLIAALQPYVLQLFIPRDSSENFQAGMDTLSMPQYTWYVSIFTLIYSVVFFTLEMFSFFNVIEWLLCIGGSSLLTLILILVVENVRRR
;
A
#
# COMPACT_ATOMS: atom_id res chain seq x y z
N MET A 1 19.39 14.05 -14.50
CA MET A 1 18.04 13.76 -13.96
C MET A 1 17.96 12.26 -13.73
N ASN A 2 17.87 11.81 -12.47
CA ASN A 2 17.97 10.38 -12.14
C ASN A 2 16.84 9.60 -12.81
N ILE A 3 17.19 8.63 -13.64
CA ILE A 3 16.25 7.73 -14.33
C ILE A 3 15.31 7.06 -13.32
N ASP A 4 15.79 6.80 -12.10
CA ASP A 4 14.99 6.24 -11.02
C ASP A 4 13.91 7.18 -10.48
N PHE A 5 14.12 8.50 -10.57
CA PHE A 5 13.09 9.48 -10.20
C PHE A 5 11.96 9.47 -11.22
N LEU A 6 12.29 9.45 -12.51
CA LEU A 6 11.30 9.40 -13.59
C LEU A 6 10.49 8.09 -13.54
N LYS A 7 11.16 6.96 -13.30
CA LYS A 7 10.50 5.66 -13.12
C LYS A 7 9.53 5.68 -11.94
N ARG A 8 9.90 6.28 -10.81
CA ARG A 8 9.01 6.45 -9.65
C ARG A 8 7.82 7.35 -9.93
N LEU A 9 8.03 8.46 -10.61
CA LEU A 9 6.96 9.37 -11.03
C LEU A 9 5.97 8.67 -11.98
N LEU A 10 6.48 7.86 -12.90
CA LEU A 10 5.64 7.06 -13.80
C LEU A 10 4.83 6.02 -13.04
N TRP A 11 5.45 5.27 -12.11
CA TRP A 11 4.74 4.33 -11.25
C TRP A 11 3.68 5.00 -10.38
N PHE A 12 4.00 6.16 -9.80
CA PHE A 12 3.05 6.99 -9.06
C PHE A 12 1.84 7.32 -9.94
N ALA A 13 2.06 7.87 -11.15
CA ALA A 13 0.99 8.25 -12.06
C ALA A 13 0.13 7.06 -12.48
N VAL A 14 0.76 5.94 -12.88
CA VAL A 14 0.05 4.73 -13.31
C VAL A 14 -0.80 4.14 -12.19
N LEU A 15 -0.24 4.04 -10.97
CA LEU A 15 -0.96 3.49 -9.81
C LEU A 15 -2.10 4.41 -9.39
N THR A 16 -1.90 5.73 -9.39
CA THR A 16 -2.97 6.69 -9.08
C THR A 16 -4.08 6.64 -10.12
N VAL A 17 -3.77 6.58 -11.42
CA VAL A 17 -4.79 6.47 -12.48
C VAL A 17 -5.53 5.14 -12.38
N ALA A 18 -4.82 4.02 -12.20
CA ALA A 18 -5.44 2.71 -12.02
C ALA A 18 -6.36 2.70 -10.78
N GLN A 19 -5.92 3.32 -9.69
CA GLN A 19 -6.72 3.42 -8.47
C GLN A 19 -7.98 4.25 -8.68
N VAL A 20 -7.84 5.48 -9.20
CA VAL A 20 -8.93 6.44 -9.31
C VAL A 20 -9.97 6.03 -10.36
N PHE A 21 -9.53 5.54 -11.52
CA PHE A 21 -10.44 5.26 -12.62
C PHE A 21 -10.97 3.83 -12.60
N VAL A 22 -10.16 2.85 -12.23
CA VAL A 22 -10.57 1.44 -12.28
C VAL A 22 -11.06 1.00 -10.91
N LEU A 23 -10.21 1.10 -9.88
CA LEU A 23 -10.45 0.43 -8.60
C LEU A 23 -11.46 1.18 -7.73
N ASN A 24 -11.53 2.51 -7.83
CA ASN A 24 -12.55 3.32 -7.16
C ASN A 24 -13.96 3.05 -7.69
N HIS A 25 -14.09 2.56 -8.93
CA HIS A 25 -15.38 2.18 -9.51
C HIS A 25 -15.72 0.70 -9.26
N ILE A 26 -14.75 -0.11 -8.82
CA ILE A 26 -14.96 -1.50 -8.42
C ILE A 26 -15.31 -1.52 -6.92
N HIS A 27 -16.57 -1.24 -6.61
CA HIS A 27 -17.15 -1.59 -5.31
C HIS A 27 -17.64 -3.03 -5.38
N LEU A 28 -16.74 -3.98 -5.12
CA LEU A 28 -17.14 -5.39 -5.02
C LEU A 28 -17.99 -5.55 -3.75
N PHE A 29 -19.28 -5.82 -3.95
CA PHE A 29 -20.29 -6.09 -2.92
C PHE A 29 -20.54 -4.97 -1.90
N ALA A 30 -20.23 -3.71 -2.24
CA ALA A 30 -20.32 -2.55 -1.32
C ALA A 30 -19.46 -2.66 -0.02
N VAL A 31 -18.53 -3.63 0.04
CA VAL A 31 -17.75 -3.94 1.26
C VAL A 31 -16.24 -4.03 0.99
N ALA A 32 -15.82 -4.39 -0.24
CA ALA A 32 -14.41 -4.58 -0.56
C ALA A 32 -13.91 -3.52 -1.56
N THR A 33 -13.06 -2.60 -1.09
CA THR A 33 -12.36 -1.63 -1.93
C THR A 33 -10.92 -2.09 -2.18
N PRO A 34 -10.46 -2.19 -3.43
CA PRO A 34 -9.07 -2.54 -3.71
C PRO A 34 -8.15 -1.36 -3.43
N LEU A 35 -7.31 -1.43 -2.40
CA LEU A 35 -6.32 -0.43 -1.98
C LEU A 35 -4.93 -0.74 -2.58
N LEU A 36 -4.83 -0.78 -3.92
CA LEU A 36 -3.61 -1.22 -4.63
C LEU A 36 -2.42 -0.27 -4.40
N TYR A 37 -2.68 1.01 -4.20
CA TYR A 37 -1.67 2.05 -4.02
C TYR A 37 -0.72 1.84 -2.83
N ILE A 38 -1.07 1.01 -1.84
CA ILE A 38 -0.15 0.58 -0.76
C ILE A 38 1.13 -0.04 -1.36
N TYR A 39 1.00 -0.75 -2.49
CA TYR A 39 2.13 -1.37 -3.21
C TYR A 39 3.22 -0.37 -3.57
N PHE A 40 2.87 0.89 -3.86
CA PHE A 40 3.85 1.93 -4.16
C PHE A 40 4.82 2.17 -3.01
N ILE A 41 4.32 2.15 -1.77
CA ILE A 41 5.14 2.37 -0.56
C ILE A 41 6.00 1.14 -0.28
N LEU A 42 5.45 -0.06 -0.47
CA LEU A 42 6.19 -1.32 -0.30
C LEU A 42 7.37 -1.41 -1.29
N LEU A 43 7.26 -0.76 -2.45
CA LEU A 43 8.30 -0.72 -3.46
C LEU A 43 9.51 0.16 -3.08
N PHE A 44 9.47 0.95 -2.00
CA PHE A 44 10.63 1.75 -1.62
C PHE A 44 11.78 0.91 -1.06
N PRO A 45 13.04 1.18 -1.46
CA PRO A 45 14.20 0.46 -0.94
C PRO A 45 14.51 0.85 0.50
N ARG A 46 15.18 -0.05 1.23
CA ARG A 46 15.51 0.12 2.66
C ARG A 46 16.26 1.43 2.96
N ASN A 47 17.24 1.79 2.14
CA ASN A 47 18.11 2.95 2.37
C ASN A 47 17.52 4.27 1.81
N TYR A 48 16.21 4.32 1.53
CA TYR A 48 15.59 5.54 1.04
C TYR A 48 15.35 6.54 2.18
N PRO A 49 15.57 7.85 1.98
CA PRO A 49 15.30 8.85 3.01
C PRO A 49 13.83 8.83 3.44
N GLN A 50 13.60 8.63 4.75
CA GLN A 50 12.27 8.49 5.33
C GLN A 50 11.38 9.72 5.09
N TRP A 51 11.95 10.94 5.18
CA TRP A 51 11.23 12.18 4.92
C TRP A 51 10.65 12.23 3.49
N ALA A 52 11.40 11.71 2.51
CA ALA A 52 10.96 11.68 1.13
C ALA A 52 9.89 10.59 0.91
N MET A 53 10.01 9.44 1.57
CA MET A 53 8.98 8.39 1.53
C MET A 53 7.65 8.89 2.09
N LEU A 54 7.68 9.60 3.22
CA LEU A 54 6.49 10.22 3.83
C LEU A 54 5.85 11.24 2.90
N LEU A 55 6.64 12.09 2.26
CA LEU A 55 6.16 13.09 1.31
C LEU A 55 5.49 12.42 0.10
N TRP A 56 6.11 11.39 -0.47
CA TRP A 56 5.52 10.61 -1.55
C TRP A 56 4.19 9.95 -1.15
N ALA A 57 4.15 9.33 0.03
CA ALA A 57 2.95 8.68 0.55
C ALA A 57 1.82 9.70 0.82
N PHE A 58 2.14 10.86 1.39
CA PHE A 58 1.19 11.93 1.64
C PHE A 58 0.59 12.47 0.34
N LEU A 59 1.44 12.78 -0.65
CA LEU A 59 0.96 13.27 -1.96
C LEU A 59 0.10 12.23 -2.67
N MET A 60 0.49 10.95 -2.63
CA MET A 60 -0.30 9.87 -3.23
C MET A 60 -1.67 9.78 -2.57
N GLY A 61 -1.70 9.72 -1.24
CA GLY A 61 -2.94 9.64 -0.49
C GLY A 61 -3.83 10.86 -0.69
N LEU A 62 -3.25 12.06 -0.73
CA LEU A 62 -4.00 13.29 -0.99
C LEU A 62 -4.63 13.27 -2.39
N THR A 63 -3.90 12.84 -3.42
CA THR A 63 -4.49 12.70 -4.76
C THR A 63 -5.65 11.71 -4.76
N ILE A 64 -5.50 10.56 -4.12
CA ILE A 64 -6.58 9.56 -4.04
C ILE A 64 -7.78 10.12 -3.26
N ASP A 65 -7.54 10.75 -2.12
CA ASP A 65 -8.59 11.34 -1.27
C ASP A 65 -9.42 12.39 -2.03
N THR A 66 -8.78 13.20 -2.88
CA THR A 66 -9.49 14.19 -3.71
C THR A 66 -10.40 13.57 -4.77
N PHE A 67 -10.05 12.40 -5.28
CA PHE A 67 -10.84 11.71 -6.32
C PHE A 67 -11.86 10.72 -5.73
N SER A 68 -11.59 10.18 -4.55
CA SER A 68 -12.46 9.24 -3.84
C SER A 68 -13.44 9.92 -2.87
N ASN A 69 -13.41 11.25 -2.75
CA ASN A 69 -14.22 12.02 -1.80
C ASN A 69 -14.05 11.59 -0.33
N THR A 70 -12.88 11.05 0.03
CA THR A 70 -12.52 10.64 1.39
C THR A 70 -11.43 11.56 1.96
N PRO A 71 -11.70 12.83 2.26
CA PRO A 71 -10.67 13.82 2.53
C PRO A 71 -9.78 13.43 3.72
N GLY A 72 -8.51 13.15 3.45
CA GLY A 72 -7.47 12.90 4.46
C GLY A 72 -7.35 11.46 4.98
N VAL A 73 -8.28 10.56 4.61
CA VAL A 73 -8.30 9.18 5.12
C VAL A 73 -7.15 8.37 4.52
N ALA A 74 -6.98 8.39 3.19
CA ALA A 74 -5.88 7.69 2.54
C ALA A 74 -4.54 8.37 2.80
N ALA A 75 -4.50 9.71 2.84
CA ALA A 75 -3.30 10.46 3.18
C ALA A 75 -2.76 10.10 4.58
N GLY A 76 -3.63 10.06 5.59
CA GLY A 76 -3.25 9.66 6.94
C GLY A 76 -2.81 8.19 7.03
N SER A 77 -3.56 7.29 6.39
CA SER A 77 -3.26 5.85 6.44
C SER A 77 -1.96 5.50 5.71
N LEU A 78 -1.69 6.13 4.56
CA LEU A 78 -0.49 5.85 3.76
C LEU A 78 0.77 6.42 4.40
N THR A 79 0.67 7.62 4.98
CA THR A 79 1.81 8.21 5.68
C THR A 79 2.21 7.39 6.90
N LEU A 80 1.24 6.83 7.64
CA LEU A 80 1.52 5.88 8.71
C LEU A 80 2.25 4.65 8.18
N ILE A 81 1.80 4.08 7.06
CA ILE A 81 2.50 2.94 6.44
C ILE A 81 3.91 3.30 6.01
N ALA A 82 4.12 4.44 5.36
CA ALA A 82 5.46 4.90 5.00
C ALA A 82 6.37 5.11 6.21
N ALA A 83 5.81 5.50 7.36
CA ALA A 83 6.56 5.58 8.61
C ALA A 83 6.95 4.20 9.14
N LEU A 84 6.06 3.20 9.03
CA LEU A 84 6.29 1.83 9.53
C LEU A 84 7.10 0.95 8.56
N GLN A 85 7.05 1.23 7.26
CA GLN A 85 7.70 0.49 6.18
C GLN A 85 9.16 0.11 6.49
N PRO A 86 10.05 1.07 6.85
CA PRO A 86 11.45 0.75 7.07
C PRO A 86 11.65 -0.15 8.31
N TYR A 87 10.83 -0.02 9.35
CA TYR A 87 10.97 -0.80 10.59
C TYR A 87 10.53 -2.24 10.40
N VAL A 88 9.38 -2.47 9.76
CA VAL A 88 8.89 -3.82 9.50
C VAL A 88 9.77 -4.52 8.47
N LEU A 89 10.21 -3.80 7.44
CA LEU A 89 11.09 -4.36 6.41
C LEU A 89 12.41 -4.89 7.01
N GLN A 90 12.98 -4.19 7.99
CA GLN A 90 14.18 -4.64 8.70
C GLN A 90 14.02 -5.99 9.41
N LEU A 91 12.80 -6.38 9.80
CA LEU A 91 12.53 -7.64 10.48
C LEU A 91 12.58 -8.85 9.53
N PHE A 92 12.27 -8.63 8.25
CA PHE A 92 12.23 -9.69 7.22
C PHE A 92 13.51 -9.79 6.40
N ILE A 93 14.41 -8.84 6.57
CA ILE A 93 15.66 -8.77 5.81
C ILE A 93 16.73 -9.71 6.41
N PRO A 94 17.34 -10.61 5.60
CA PRO A 94 18.54 -11.35 6.01
C PRO A 94 19.72 -10.41 6.28
N ARG A 95 20.53 -10.71 7.29
CA ARG A 95 21.67 -9.86 7.73
C ARG A 95 22.71 -9.55 6.63
N ASP A 96 22.83 -10.38 5.59
CA ASP A 96 23.78 -10.24 4.46
C ASP A 96 23.21 -9.54 3.21
N SER A 97 22.08 -8.86 3.33
CA SER A 97 21.42 -8.20 2.20
C SER A 97 22.06 -6.84 1.85
N SER A 98 22.11 -6.55 0.55
CA SER A 98 22.66 -5.30 0.00
C SER A 98 21.94 -4.05 0.54
N GLU A 99 22.66 -2.93 0.66
CA GLU A 99 22.10 -1.65 1.12
C GLU A 99 20.91 -1.14 0.28
N ASN A 100 20.81 -1.56 -0.98
CA ASN A 100 19.70 -1.23 -1.89
C ASN A 100 18.57 -2.28 -1.91
N PHE A 101 18.40 -3.06 -0.83
CA PHE A 101 17.39 -4.09 -0.76
C PHE A 101 15.97 -3.51 -0.94
N GLN A 102 15.25 -4.05 -1.92
CA GLN A 102 13.87 -3.72 -2.24
C GLN A 102 13.01 -4.96 -1.97
N ALA A 103 11.88 -4.80 -1.28
CA ALA A 103 10.95 -5.89 -1.04
C ALA A 103 10.30 -6.33 -2.36
N GLY A 104 10.48 -7.60 -2.74
CA GLY A 104 9.87 -8.21 -3.91
C GLY A 104 9.90 -9.73 -3.79
N MET A 105 9.09 -10.42 -4.59
CA MET A 105 9.07 -11.89 -4.62
C MET A 105 10.39 -12.53 -5.07
N ASP A 106 11.25 -11.77 -5.74
CA ASP A 106 12.57 -12.22 -6.18
C ASP A 106 13.67 -12.01 -5.13
N THR A 107 13.46 -11.09 -4.17
CA THR A 107 14.45 -10.75 -3.14
C THR A 107 14.13 -11.37 -1.78
N LEU A 108 12.84 -11.52 -1.45
CA LEU A 108 12.37 -12.33 -0.32
C LEU A 108 11.82 -13.65 -0.85
N SER A 109 11.87 -14.70 -0.03
CA SER A 109 11.15 -15.93 -0.37
C SER A 109 9.64 -15.65 -0.49
N MET A 110 8.96 -16.31 -1.43
CA MET A 110 7.51 -16.19 -1.66
C MET A 110 6.65 -16.14 -0.37
N PRO A 111 6.86 -17.02 0.64
CA PRO A 111 6.10 -16.93 1.89
C PRO A 111 6.44 -15.69 2.72
N GLN A 112 7.71 -15.27 2.80
CA GLN A 112 8.12 -14.07 3.55
C GLN A 112 7.54 -12.80 2.93
N TYR A 113 7.56 -12.69 1.60
CA TYR A 113 6.96 -11.57 0.89
C TYR A 113 5.44 -11.52 1.12
N THR A 114 4.76 -12.66 1.04
CA THR A 114 3.31 -12.73 1.30
C THR A 114 2.96 -12.29 2.73
N TRP A 115 3.73 -12.73 3.72
CA TRP A 115 3.56 -12.30 5.12
C TRP A 115 3.80 -10.80 5.30
N TYR A 116 4.86 -10.27 4.69
CA TYR A 116 5.18 -8.84 4.73
C TYR A 116 4.04 -7.98 4.15
N VAL A 117 3.57 -8.32 2.95
CA VAL A 117 2.45 -7.61 2.30
C VAL A 117 1.16 -7.75 3.12
N SER A 118 0.89 -8.93 3.69
CA SER A 118 -0.28 -9.19 4.53
C SER A 118 -0.35 -8.28 5.75
N ILE A 119 0.75 -8.15 6.48
CA ILE A 119 0.82 -7.27 7.66
C ILE A 119 0.54 -5.82 7.27
N PHE A 120 1.19 -5.31 6.23
CA PHE A 120 0.98 -3.93 5.79
C PHE A 120 -0.43 -3.66 5.31
N THR A 121 -0.98 -4.59 4.55
CA THR A 121 -2.32 -4.49 3.99
C THR A 121 -3.39 -4.51 5.09
N LEU A 122 -3.19 -5.35 6.11
CA LEU A 122 -4.07 -5.42 7.27
C LEU A 122 -3.99 -4.13 8.10
N ILE A 123 -2.78 -3.67 8.44
CA ILE A 123 -2.58 -2.41 9.16
C ILE A 123 -3.22 -1.25 8.39
N TYR A 124 -3.03 -1.20 7.07
CA TYR A 124 -3.64 -0.18 6.23
C TYR A 124 -5.16 -0.17 6.36
N SER A 125 -5.77 -1.34 6.14
CA SER A 125 -7.22 -1.49 6.09
C SER A 125 -7.84 -1.12 7.43
N VAL A 126 -7.22 -1.55 8.54
CA VAL A 126 -7.64 -1.17 9.89
C VAL A 126 -7.61 0.35 10.07
N VAL A 127 -6.49 1.01 9.75
CA VAL A 127 -6.36 2.47 9.92
C VAL A 127 -7.34 3.21 9.00
N PHE A 128 -7.42 2.81 7.74
CA PHE A 128 -8.29 3.41 6.73
C PHE A 128 -9.76 3.37 7.14
N PHE A 129 -10.32 2.20 7.44
CA PHE A 129 -11.73 2.07 7.82
C PHE A 129 -12.03 2.67 9.20
N THR A 130 -11.06 2.69 10.11
CA THR A 130 -11.21 3.38 11.39
C THR A 130 -11.33 4.89 11.21
N LEU A 131 -10.50 5.47 10.33
CA LEU A 131 -10.55 6.90 10.01
C LEU A 131 -11.79 7.26 9.18
N GLU A 132 -12.23 6.38 8.28
CA GLU A 132 -13.41 6.59 7.43
C GLU A 132 -14.71 6.56 8.24
N MET A 133 -14.93 5.53 9.05
CA MET A 133 -16.19 5.40 9.77
C MET A 133 -16.31 6.35 10.96
N PHE A 134 -15.18 6.71 11.60
CA PHE A 134 -15.12 7.54 12.82
C PHE A 134 -16.15 7.18 13.90
N SER A 135 -16.62 5.93 13.88
CA SER A 135 -17.79 5.44 14.60
C SER A 135 -17.61 3.95 14.83
N PHE A 136 -17.65 3.53 16.10
CA PHE A 136 -17.53 2.13 16.48
C PHE A 136 -18.89 1.46 16.73
N PHE A 137 -19.99 2.09 16.29
CA PHE A 137 -21.33 1.53 16.51
C PHE A 137 -21.59 0.26 15.68
N ASN A 138 -21.01 0.14 14.49
CA ASN A 138 -21.16 -1.02 13.60
C ASN A 138 -19.87 -1.86 13.51
N VAL A 139 -19.42 -2.42 14.63
CA VAL A 139 -18.17 -3.21 14.70
C VAL A 139 -18.15 -4.41 13.71
N ILE A 140 -19.31 -5.03 13.47
CA ILE A 140 -19.44 -6.17 12.54
C ILE A 140 -19.18 -5.75 11.10
N GLU A 141 -19.78 -4.63 10.67
CA GLU A 141 -19.60 -4.07 9.33
C GLU A 141 -18.15 -3.61 9.12
N TRP A 142 -17.56 -2.95 10.12
CA TRP A 142 -16.16 -2.57 10.13
C TRP A 142 -15.21 -3.77 9.94
N LEU A 143 -15.46 -4.87 10.66
CA LEU A 143 -14.63 -6.07 10.58
C LEU A 143 -14.79 -6.78 9.22
N LEU A 144 -15.99 -6.79 8.66
CA LEU A 144 -16.26 -7.33 7.31
C LEU A 144 -15.58 -6.50 6.22
N CYS A 145 -15.63 -5.17 6.31
CA CYS A 145 -14.94 -4.27 5.37
C CYS A 145 -13.42 -4.44 5.42
N ILE A 146 -12.85 -4.54 6.62
CA ILE A 146 -11.40 -4.79 6.80
C ILE A 146 -11.02 -6.15 6.23
N GLY A 147 -11.75 -7.20 6.58
CA GLY A 147 -11.47 -8.57 6.12
C GLY A 147 -11.59 -8.68 4.59
N GLY A 148 -12.70 -8.19 4.03
CA GLY A 148 -12.97 -8.24 2.60
C GLY A 148 -11.97 -7.42 1.78
N SER A 149 -11.71 -6.18 2.20
CA SER A 149 -10.77 -5.30 1.49
C SER A 149 -9.35 -5.81 1.60
N SER A 150 -8.89 -6.20 2.79
CA SER A 150 -7.52 -6.69 3.00
C SER A 150 -7.22 -7.94 2.17
N LEU A 151 -8.15 -8.89 2.11
CA LEU A 151 -8.01 -10.11 1.32
C LEU A 151 -7.96 -9.81 -0.18
N LEU A 152 -8.85 -8.94 -0.67
CA LEU A 152 -8.87 -8.52 -2.06
C LEU A 152 -7.56 -7.83 -2.45
N THR A 153 -7.09 -6.87 -1.63
CA THR A 153 -5.81 -6.19 -1.85
C THR A 153 -4.62 -7.12 -1.83
N LEU A 154 -4.62 -8.13 -0.95
CA LEU A 154 -3.54 -9.11 -0.92
C LEU A 154 -3.47 -9.89 -2.22
N ILE A 155 -4.59 -10.43 -2.68
CA ILE A 155 -4.65 -11.15 -3.96
C ILE A 155 -4.16 -10.25 -5.09
N LEU A 156 -4.60 -9.00 -5.12
CA LEU A 156 -4.29 -8.09 -6.20
C LEU A 156 -2.81 -7.70 -6.21
N ILE A 157 -2.19 -7.45 -5.06
CA ILE A 157 -0.75 -7.20 -4.94
C ILE A 157 0.05 -8.43 -5.39
N LEU A 158 -0.36 -9.63 -4.99
CA LEU A 158 0.31 -10.87 -5.41
C LEU A 158 0.21 -11.09 -6.93
N VAL A 159 -0.92 -10.77 -7.55
CA VAL A 159 -1.11 -10.85 -9.01
C VAL A 159 -0.23 -9.82 -9.73
N VAL A 160 -0.23 -8.56 -9.28
CA VAL A 160 0.61 -7.51 -9.88
C VAL A 160 2.09 -7.88 -9.79
N GLU A 161 2.53 -8.40 -8.65
CA GLU A 161 3.91 -8.85 -8.46
C GLU A 161 4.24 -10.06 -9.35
N ASN A 162 3.31 -11.01 -9.51
CA ASN A 162 3.49 -12.16 -10.40
C ASN A 162 3.63 -11.74 -11.86
N VAL A 163 2.82 -10.78 -12.32
CA VAL A 163 2.91 -10.21 -13.67
C VAL A 163 4.23 -9.47 -13.88
N ARG A 164 4.68 -8.71 -12.87
CA ARG A 164 5.95 -7.98 -12.94
C ARG A 164 7.18 -8.90 -13.05
N ARG A 165 7.09 -10.12 -12.51
CA ARG A 165 8.17 -11.13 -12.55
C ARG A 165 8.34 -11.78 -13.94
N ARG A 166 7.33 -11.71 -14.81
CA ARG A 166 7.28 -12.39 -16.10
C ARG A 166 7.74 -11.49 -17.24
#